data_AF-A0A9P5C6H4-F1
#
_entry.id   AF-A0A9P5C6H4-F1
#
_cell.length_a   1.000
_cell.length_b   1.000
_cell.length_c   1.000
_cell.angle_alpha   90.00
_cell.angle_beta   90.00
_cell.angle_gamma   90.00
#
_symmetry.space_group_name_H-M   'P 1'
#
loop_
_entity.id
_entity.type
_entity.pdbx_description
1 polymer ?
#
loop_
_entity_poly.entity_id
_entity_poly.type
_entity_poly.pdbx_seq_one_letter_code
_entity_poly.pdbx_strand_id
1 'polypeptide(L)'
;MGYDQSGVTRSLNTIQNELQYLASQGVIAPPQMQSIQAQLPRPDGQPAQYIDPRYVNGNQQFNPALIAQQAQDPNNPAHPSNPKHHEWAGKLAHKFGNAAVYGAGATFGADLVNDVMRKF
;
A
#
# COMPACT_ATOMS: atom_id res chain seq x y z
N MET A 1 -1.56 20.41 -5.34
CA MET A 1 -2.72 20.34 -6.25
C MET A 1 -3.68 19.31 -5.69
N GLY A 2 -4.91 19.70 -5.31
CA GLY A 2 -5.94 18.77 -4.86
C GLY A 2 -6.64 18.13 -6.06
N TYR A 3 -7.09 16.88 -5.94
CA TYR A 3 -7.86 16.21 -7.00
C TYR A 3 -9.33 16.67 -6.97
N ASP A 4 -9.99 16.68 -8.13
CA ASP A 4 -11.42 17.00 -8.23
C ASP A 4 -12.24 15.80 -7.73
N GLN A 5 -12.59 15.81 -6.45
CA GLN A 5 -13.37 14.74 -5.80
C GLN A 5 -14.71 14.49 -6.48
N SER A 6 -15.38 15.54 -6.97
CA SER A 6 -16.66 15.42 -7.67
C SER A 6 -16.50 14.80 -9.04
N GLY A 7 -15.40 15.10 -9.74
CA GLY A 7 -15.00 14.50 -11.01
C GLY A 7 -14.64 13.02 -10.84
N VAL A 8 -13.89 12.68 -9.80
CA VAL A 8 -13.54 11.30 -9.44
C VAL A 8 -14.80 10.48 -9.11
N THR A 9 -15.71 11.03 -8.32
CA THR A 9 -16.97 10.32 -7.99
C THR A 9 -17.82 10.05 -9.23
N ARG A 10 -17.93 11.04 -10.12
CA ARG A 10 -18.66 10.90 -11.39
C ARG A 10 -18.02 9.84 -12.28
N SER A 11 -16.70 9.87 -12.46
CA SER A 11 -16.00 8.91 -13.30
C SER A 11 -16.11 7.47 -12.76
N LEU A 12 -16.02 7.29 -11.45
CA LEU A 12 -16.20 5.98 -10.81
C LEU A 12 -17.60 5.40 -11.05
N ASN A 13 -18.64 6.23 -10.94
CA ASN A 13 -20.01 5.81 -11.23
C ASN A 13 -20.19 5.43 -12.70
N THR A 14 -19.59 6.19 -13.63
CA THR A 14 -19.58 5.83 -15.05
C THR A 14 -18.93 4.46 -15.26
N ILE A 15 -17.74 4.23 -14.70
CA ILE A 15 -17.03 2.94 -14.83
C ILE A 15 -17.88 1.79 -14.29
N GLN A 16 -18.55 1.95 -13.14
CA GLN A 16 -19.41 0.92 -12.58
C GLN A 16 -20.56 0.54 -13.51
N ASN A 17 -21.21 1.54 -14.12
CA ASN A 17 -22.30 1.32 -15.07
C ASN A 17 -21.82 0.59 -16.34
N GLU A 18 -20.67 1.00 -16.88
CA GLU A 18 -20.09 0.35 -18.07
C GLU A 18 -19.70 -1.11 -17.79
N LEU A 19 -19.11 -1.39 -16.62
CA LEU A 19 -18.80 -2.77 -16.21
C LEU A 19 -20.07 -3.62 -16.07
N GLN A 20 -21.14 -3.05 -15.51
CA GLN A 20 -22.43 -3.74 -15.43
C GLN A 20 -23.01 -4.01 -16.83
N TYR A 21 -22.91 -3.05 -17.75
CA TYR A 21 -23.34 -3.24 -19.13
C TYR A 21 -22.55 -4.38 -19.80
N LEU A 22 -21.22 -4.38 -19.71
CA LEU A 22 -20.37 -5.45 -20.25
C LEU A 22 -20.72 -6.82 -19.66
N ALA A 23 -21.04 -6.89 -18.37
CA ALA A 23 -21.48 -8.13 -17.72
C ALA A 23 -22.84 -8.59 -18.26
N SER A 24 -23.77 -7.67 -18.50
CA SER A 24 -25.09 -8.00 -19.08
C SER A 24 -25.00 -8.52 -20.52
N GLN A 25 -24.00 -8.05 -21.28
CA GLN A 25 -23.71 -8.53 -22.63
C GLN A 25 -22.92 -9.85 -22.65
N GLY A 26 -22.55 -10.39 -21.49
CA GLY A 26 -21.77 -11.63 -21.36
C GLY A 26 -20.32 -11.51 -21.81
N VAL A 27 -19.81 -10.28 -22.04
CA VAL A 27 -18.42 -10.03 -22.44
C VAL A 27 -17.47 -10.27 -21.26
N ILE A 28 -17.92 -9.97 -20.05
CA ILE A 28 -17.22 -10.27 -18.80
C ILE A 28 -18.12 -11.08 -17.87
N ALA A 29 -17.53 -11.99 -17.09
CA ALA A 29 -18.28 -12.77 -16.11
C ALA A 29 -18.60 -11.92 -14.86
N PRO A 30 -19.71 -12.17 -14.14
CA PRO A 30 -20.01 -11.44 -12.90
C PRO A 30 -18.87 -11.46 -11.85
N PRO A 31 -18.14 -12.58 -11.65
CA PRO A 31 -16.98 -12.58 -10.76
C PRO A 31 -15.82 -11.68 -11.24
N GLN A 32 -15.66 -11.53 -12.56
CA GLN A 32 -14.66 -10.64 -13.15
C GLN A 32 -15.04 -9.16 -12.96
N MET A 33 -16.33 -8.83 -13.03
CA MET A 33 -16.81 -7.49 -12.69
C MET A 33 -16.49 -7.15 -11.22
N GLN A 34 -16.74 -8.08 -10.29
CA GLN A 34 -16.45 -7.89 -8.87
C GLN A 34 -14.96 -7.66 -8.60
N SER A 35 -14.07 -8.40 -9.28
CA SER A 35 -12.63 -8.22 -9.12
C SER A 35 -12.13 -6.90 -9.70
N ILE A 36 -12.68 -6.42 -10.82
CA ILE A 36 -12.34 -5.11 -11.39
C ILE A 36 -12.86 -3.99 -10.47
N GLN A 37 -14.09 -4.11 -9.95
CA GLN A 37 -14.63 -3.13 -9.01
C GLN A 37 -13.79 -3.00 -7.73
N ALA A 38 -13.28 -4.11 -7.20
CA ALA A 38 -12.41 -4.10 -6.02
C ALA A 38 -11.10 -3.33 -6.25
N GLN A 39 -10.63 -3.26 -7.51
CA GLN A 39 -9.42 -2.54 -7.92
C GLN A 39 -9.65 -1.05 -8.21
N LEU A 40 -10.90 -0.57 -8.20
CA LEU A 40 -11.18 0.84 -8.43
C LEU A 40 -10.81 1.70 -7.21
N PRO A 41 -10.30 2.93 -7.42
CA PRO A 41 -10.02 3.86 -6.33
C PRO A 41 -11.32 4.26 -5.62
N ARG A 42 -11.18 4.71 -4.39
CA ARG A 42 -12.31 5.17 -3.60
C ARG A 42 -12.70 6.60 -3.99
N PRO A 43 -13.98 7.01 -3.83
CA PRO A 43 -14.46 8.36 -4.17
C PRO A 43 -13.77 9.48 -3.39
N ASP A 44 -13.15 9.15 -2.26
CA ASP A 44 -12.29 10.03 -1.44
C ASP A 44 -10.86 10.16 -1.99
N GLY A 45 -10.64 9.75 -3.25
CA GLY A 45 -9.34 9.82 -3.92
C GLY A 45 -8.31 8.83 -3.40
N GLN A 46 -8.67 7.94 -2.45
CA GLN A 46 -7.75 6.95 -1.93
C GLN A 46 -7.54 5.81 -2.92
N PRO A 47 -6.30 5.29 -3.06
CA PRO A 47 -6.03 4.15 -3.93
C PRO A 47 -6.78 2.91 -3.45
N ALA A 48 -7.12 2.04 -4.40
CA ALA A 48 -7.73 0.74 -4.13
C ALA A 48 -6.82 -0.07 -3.19
N GLN A 49 -7.43 -0.71 -2.19
CA GLN A 49 -6.72 -1.56 -1.23
C GLN A 49 -6.63 -3.01 -1.71
N TYR A 50 -7.43 -3.37 -2.71
CA TYR A 50 -7.40 -4.70 -3.28
C TYR A 50 -6.17 -4.86 -4.19
N ILE A 51 -5.35 -5.84 -3.86
CA ILE A 51 -4.21 -6.26 -4.68
C ILE A 51 -4.49 -7.69 -5.11
N ASP A 52 -4.54 -7.92 -6.42
CA ASP A 52 -4.72 -9.27 -6.96
C ASP A 52 -3.49 -10.11 -6.61
N PRO A 53 -3.64 -11.22 -5.85
CA PRO A 53 -2.55 -12.09 -5.43
C PRO A 53 -1.63 -12.57 -6.56
N ARG A 54 -2.13 -12.63 -7.80
CA ARG A 54 -1.37 -13.03 -8.99
C ARG A 54 -0.31 -12.01 -9.38
N TYR A 55 -0.50 -10.74 -9.03
CA TYR A 55 0.45 -9.64 -9.26
C TYR A 55 1.30 -9.33 -8.01
N VAL A 56 1.07 -10.03 -6.89
CA VAL A 56 1.89 -9.94 -5.65
C VAL A 56 3.18 -10.77 -5.75
N ASN A 57 3.43 -11.43 -6.89
CA ASN A 57 4.62 -12.25 -7.05
C ASN A 57 5.83 -11.41 -7.46
N GLY A 58 6.53 -10.89 -6.45
CA GLY A 58 7.85 -10.30 -6.63
C GLY A 58 8.51 -9.83 -5.35
N ASN A 59 7.79 -9.15 -4.46
CA ASN A 59 8.35 -8.76 -3.17
C ASN A 59 7.25 -8.42 -2.18
N GLN A 60 7.31 -9.10 -1.04
CA GLN A 60 6.69 -8.78 0.24
C GLN A 60 6.16 -7.35 0.28
N GLN A 61 4.84 -7.22 0.23
CA GLN A 61 4.14 -5.97 0.46
C GLN A 61 4.72 -5.32 1.72
N PHE A 62 5.41 -4.19 1.55
CA PHE A 62 6.06 -3.50 2.65
C PHE A 62 4.96 -2.93 3.55
N ASN A 63 4.73 -3.59 4.69
CA ASN A 63 3.81 -3.12 5.70
C ASN A 63 4.64 -2.49 6.84
N PRO A 64 4.73 -1.16 6.94
CA PRO A 64 5.57 -0.48 7.92
C PRO A 64 5.20 -0.83 9.37
N ALA A 65 3.90 -1.03 9.66
CA ALA A 65 3.44 -1.42 10.98
C ALA A 65 3.95 -2.82 11.38
N LEU A 66 3.99 -3.75 10.41
CA LEU A 66 4.51 -5.09 10.63
C LEU A 66 6.03 -5.07 10.88
N ILE A 67 6.75 -4.20 10.19
CA ILE A 67 8.21 -4.08 10.34
C ILE A 67 8.58 -3.50 11.70
N ALA A 68 7.85 -2.48 12.17
CA ALA A 68 8.02 -1.92 13.50
C ALA A 68 7.77 -2.99 14.59
N GLN A 69 6.75 -3.83 14.41
CA GLN A 69 6.47 -4.94 15.33
C GLN A 69 7.57 -6.03 15.27
N GLN A 70 8.08 -6.33 14.09
CA GLN A 70 9.19 -7.27 13.91
C GLN A 70 10.49 -6.76 14.53
N ALA A 71 10.72 -5.45 14.50
CA ALA A 71 11.89 -4.82 15.13
C ALA A 71 11.86 -4.86 16.67
N GLN A 72 10.74 -5.24 17.28
CA GLN A 72 10.61 -5.44 18.73
C GLN A 72 11.00 -6.84 19.20
N ASP A 73 11.06 -7.83 18.30
CA ASP A 73 11.42 -9.21 18.64
C ASP A 73 12.94 -9.42 18.55
N PRO A 74 13.65 -9.71 19.67
CA PRO A 74 15.10 -9.90 19.68
C PRO A 74 15.64 -10.98 18.74
N ASN A 75 14.81 -11.99 18.41
CA ASN A 75 15.19 -13.08 17.51
C ASN A 75 14.93 -12.75 16.03
N ASN A 76 14.27 -11.64 15.74
CA ASN A 76 13.93 -11.22 14.40
C ASN A 76 15.08 -10.42 13.76
N PRO A 77 15.43 -10.66 12.47
CA PRO A 77 16.45 -9.88 11.77
C PRO A 77 16.17 -8.36 11.70
N ALA A 78 14.94 -7.92 11.91
CA ALA A 78 14.59 -6.50 11.99
C ALA A 78 15.01 -5.82 13.30
N HIS A 79 15.40 -6.59 14.33
CA HIS A 79 15.79 -6.05 15.63
C HIS A 79 17.25 -5.56 15.63
N PRO A 80 17.55 -4.35 16.16
CA PRO A 80 18.89 -3.75 16.08
C PRO A 80 20.01 -4.60 16.69
N SER A 81 19.69 -5.37 17.74
CA SER A 81 20.66 -6.24 18.43
C SER A 81 20.82 -7.62 17.79
N ASN A 82 20.12 -7.93 16.70
CA ASN A 82 20.23 -9.23 16.02
C ASN A 82 21.52 -9.27 15.16
N PRO A 83 22.33 -10.33 15.23
CA PRO A 83 23.54 -10.46 14.39
C PRO A 83 23.25 -10.42 12.87
N LYS A 84 22.03 -10.78 12.45
CA LYS A 84 21.60 -10.71 11.04
C LYS A 84 20.97 -9.37 10.64
N HIS A 85 20.96 -8.39 11.54
CA HIS A 85 20.36 -7.07 11.30
C HIS A 85 21.02 -6.33 10.13
N HIS A 86 22.34 -6.40 10.00
CA HIS A 86 23.06 -5.77 8.89
C HIS A 86 22.66 -6.34 7.53
N GLU A 87 22.47 -7.65 7.42
CA GLU A 87 22.04 -8.32 6.19
C GLU A 87 20.57 -8.00 5.86
N TRP A 88 19.71 -7.93 6.88
CA TRP A 88 18.33 -7.50 6.74
C TRP A 88 18.23 -6.05 6.26
N ALA A 89 18.97 -5.14 6.88
CA ALA A 89 19.03 -3.73 6.50
C ALA A 89 19.60 -3.55 5.09
N GLY A 90 20.62 -4.34 4.72
CA GLY A 90 21.17 -4.38 3.35
C GLY A 90 20.15 -4.86 2.32
N LYS A 91 19.35 -5.90 2.64
CA LYS A 91 18.26 -6.38 1.78
C LYS A 91 17.14 -5.34 1.64
N LEU A 92 16.79 -4.63 2.71
CA LEU A 92 15.86 -3.49 2.63
C LEU A 92 16.44 -2.38 1.76
N ALA A 93 17.67 -1.95 2.02
CA ALA A 93 18.36 -0.93 1.23
C ALA A 93 18.49 -1.31 -0.24
N HIS A 94 18.71 -2.58 -0.58
CA HIS A 94 18.75 -3.05 -1.97
C HIS A 94 17.35 -3.04 -2.64
N LYS A 95 16.28 -3.33 -1.89
CA LYS A 95 14.90 -3.20 -2.37
C LYS A 95 14.52 -1.74 -2.61
N PHE A 96 14.99 -0.81 -1.77
CA PHE A 96 14.74 0.63 -1.90
C PHE A 96 15.74 1.36 -2.82
N GLY A 97 16.96 0.83 -2.98
CA GLY A 97 18.04 1.44 -3.77
C GLY A 97 17.79 1.34 -5.27
N ASN A 98 17.11 0.29 -5.73
CA ASN A 98 16.53 0.24 -7.08
C ASN A 98 15.22 1.06 -7.20
N ALA A 99 14.70 1.59 -6.10
CA ALA A 99 13.44 2.34 -6.02
C ALA A 99 13.64 3.78 -5.51
N ALA A 100 14.85 4.34 -5.64
CA ALA A 100 15.26 5.66 -5.11
C ALA A 100 14.43 6.87 -5.60
N VAL A 101 13.38 6.66 -6.39
CA VAL A 101 12.45 7.67 -6.90
C VAL A 101 11.15 7.78 -6.07
N TYR A 102 10.78 6.78 -5.27
CA TYR A 102 9.52 6.84 -4.52
C TYR A 102 9.75 6.98 -3.01
N GLY A 103 9.86 8.24 -2.55
CA GLY A 103 9.44 8.58 -1.18
C GLY A 103 10.53 8.84 -0.13
N ALA A 104 11.65 9.48 -0.49
CA ALA A 104 12.48 10.18 0.49
C ALA A 104 11.70 11.37 1.09
N GLY A 105 10.84 11.10 2.07
CA GLY A 105 10.08 12.13 2.77
C GLY A 105 8.97 11.66 3.72
N ALA A 106 8.64 10.37 3.82
CA ALA A 106 7.49 9.91 4.62
C ALA A 106 7.77 8.87 5.72
N THR A 107 8.98 8.31 5.83
CA THR A 107 9.26 7.18 6.76
C THR A 107 10.11 7.52 7.98
N PHE A 108 10.43 8.80 8.23
CA PHE A 108 11.01 9.26 9.48
C PHE A 108 10.23 10.47 9.99
N GLY A 109 9.09 10.25 10.65
CA GLY A 109 8.29 11.38 11.14
C GLY A 109 7.09 11.09 12.02
N ALA A 110 6.84 9.86 12.45
CA ALA A 110 5.66 9.54 13.28
C ALA A 110 5.98 9.31 14.77
N ASP A 111 7.21 8.93 15.14
CA ASP A 111 7.52 8.56 16.54
C ASP A 111 8.23 9.65 17.36
N LEU A 112 8.55 10.82 16.80
CA LEU A 112 9.23 11.91 17.56
C LEU A 112 8.26 12.84 18.32
N VAL A 113 6.97 12.87 17.96
CA VAL A 113 6.04 13.85 18.55
C VAL A 113 5.35 13.36 19.83
N ASN A 114 5.36 12.05 20.12
CA ASN A 114 4.71 11.52 21.31
C ASN A 114 5.59 11.59 22.57
N ASP A 115 6.92 11.73 22.42
CA ASP A 115 7.87 11.82 23.53
C ASP A 115 8.13 13.27 24.00
N VAL A 116 7.76 14.28 23.19
CA VAL A 116 7.88 15.71 23.57
C VAL A 116 6.65 16.22 24.35
N MET A 117 5.46 15.63 24.18
CA MET A 117 4.27 16.03 24.96
C MET A 117 4.14 15.37 26.34
N ARG A 118 4.96 14.36 26.65
CA ARG A 118 4.88 13.63 27.93
C ARG A 118 5.83 14.15 29.01
N LYS A 119 6.47 15.30 28.76
CA LYS A 119 7.42 15.94 29.70
C LYS A 119 7.09 17.40 30.02
N PHE A 120 5.81 17.76 30.00
CA PHE A 120 5.27 18.92 30.69
C PHE A 120 3.99 18.55 31.42
#